data_AF-A0A2N1V0G1-F1
#
_entry.id   AF-A0A2N1V0G1-F1
#
_cell.length_a   1.000
_cell.length_b   1.000
_cell.length_c   1.000
_cell.angle_alpha   90.00
_cell.angle_beta   90.00
_cell.angle_gamma   90.00
#
_symmetry.space_group_name_H-M   'P 1'
#
loop_
_entity.id
_entity.type
_entity.pdbx_description
1 polymer ?
#
loop_
_entity_poly.entity_id
_entity_poly.type
_entity_poly.pdbx_seq_one_letter_code
_entity_poly.pdbx_strand_id
1 'polypeptide(L)'
;MPALAIHPDTPPQDAFEMLLRMIAESRQNIGQNFYTLGQALAYIKDNRLYEVGGFNTFFAFLRDARVDIAAPDAERFIAITEDPAFERQLSMGLSKMLELMKLPETTRSQILTQGAEVNGQHKDIQEMNLRELRQASQQIKREGKTRCDRCRRWVDAVKELDGHFYGAGGAHSCYDAELEERRSLSAGRIPAEQLDQVLETLKGAAPASASAAAEPALAWLPESLYQVYGQLIQDQNRGEISRESLQREQEMLRKLVHLCQTRLQEIQQLGKALAELES
;
A
#
# COMPACT_ATOMS: atom_id res chain seq x y z
N MET A 1 50.51 -24.54 -44.82
CA MET A 1 49.98 -24.55 -43.43
C MET A 1 49.16 -23.29 -43.27
N PRO A 2 47.85 -23.36 -42.99
CA PRO A 2 47.05 -22.16 -42.81
C PRO A 2 47.36 -21.55 -41.44
N ALA A 3 47.67 -20.25 -41.43
CA ALA A 3 47.82 -19.46 -40.23
C ALA A 3 46.44 -19.32 -39.56
N LEU A 4 46.36 -19.71 -38.29
CA LEU A 4 45.20 -19.44 -37.44
C LEU A 4 45.01 -17.93 -37.33
N ALA A 5 43.93 -17.44 -37.91
CA ALA A 5 43.48 -16.07 -37.74
C ALA A 5 43.07 -15.87 -36.28
N ILE A 6 43.93 -15.18 -35.52
CA ILE A 6 43.58 -14.67 -34.20
C ILE A 6 42.69 -13.45 -34.44
N HIS A 7 41.39 -13.59 -34.22
CA HIS A 7 40.46 -12.46 -34.26
C HIS A 7 40.83 -11.46 -33.14
N PRO A 8 41.08 -10.18 -33.44
CA PRO A 8 41.57 -9.19 -32.46
C PRO A 8 40.52 -8.65 -31.48
N ASP A 9 39.28 -9.13 -31.53
CA ASP A 9 38.14 -8.52 -30.80
C ASP A 9 37.62 -9.33 -29.60
N THR A 10 38.32 -10.40 -29.18
CA THR A 10 37.97 -11.09 -27.92
C THR A 10 38.89 -10.59 -26.80
N PRO A 11 38.37 -9.90 -25.76
CA PRO A 11 39.20 -9.51 -24.63
C PRO A 11 39.84 -10.77 -24.03
N PRO A 12 41.13 -10.73 -23.65
CA PRO A 12 41.82 -11.89 -23.13
C PRO A 12 41.04 -12.43 -21.93
N GLN A 13 40.66 -13.70 -22.00
CA GLN A 13 39.79 -14.36 -21.01
C GLN A 13 40.35 -14.20 -19.58
N ASP A 14 41.68 -14.15 -19.45
CA ASP A 14 42.41 -13.87 -18.22
C ASP A 14 42.14 -12.47 -17.63
N ALA A 15 41.98 -11.45 -18.47
CA ALA A 15 41.64 -10.09 -18.01
C ALA A 15 40.19 -10.00 -17.52
N PHE A 16 39.27 -10.73 -18.15
CA PHE A 16 37.89 -10.82 -17.69
C PHE A 16 37.80 -11.50 -16.32
N GLU A 17 38.45 -12.65 -16.14
CA GLU A 17 38.51 -13.35 -14.85
C GLU A 17 39.20 -12.49 -13.75
N MET A 18 40.27 -11.76 -14.09
CA MET A 18 40.92 -10.83 -13.17
C MET A 18 39.99 -9.71 -12.70
N LEU A 19 39.21 -9.12 -13.63
CA LEU A 19 38.22 -8.09 -13.30
C LEU A 19 37.09 -8.65 -12.43
N LEU A 20 36.59 -9.86 -12.73
CA LEU A 20 35.59 -10.52 -11.89
C LEU A 20 36.09 -10.74 -10.46
N ARG A 21 37.33 -11.21 -10.31
CA ARG A 21 37.96 -11.38 -8.99
C ARG A 21 38.10 -10.05 -8.25
N MET A 22 38.58 -9.01 -8.92
CA MET A 22 38.72 -7.66 -8.33
C MET A 22 37.38 -7.07 -7.90
N ILE A 23 36.31 -7.28 -8.68
CA ILE A 23 34.95 -6.88 -8.33
C ILE A 23 34.46 -7.65 -7.10
N ALA A 24 34.70 -8.97 -7.04
CA ALA A 24 34.31 -9.80 -5.90
C ALA A 24 35.03 -9.38 -4.61
N GLU A 25 36.36 -9.20 -4.66
CA GLU A 25 37.17 -8.71 -3.54
C GLU A 25 36.71 -7.32 -3.08
N SER A 26 36.46 -6.40 -4.02
CA SER A 26 35.95 -5.06 -3.70
C SER A 26 34.60 -5.11 -2.99
N ARG A 27 33.69 -6.00 -3.41
CA ARG A 27 32.39 -6.18 -2.75
C ARG A 27 32.52 -6.72 -1.33
N GLN A 28 33.46 -7.63 -1.09
CA GLN A 28 33.74 -8.15 0.25
C GLN A 28 34.32 -7.06 1.16
N ASN A 29 35.24 -6.24 0.64
CA ASN A 29 35.82 -5.11 1.34
C ASN A 29 34.75 -4.06 1.71
N ILE A 30 33.74 -3.86 0.85
CA ILE A 30 32.63 -2.95 1.15
C ILE A 30 31.87 -3.39 2.41
N GLY A 31 31.53 -4.68 2.53
CA GLY A 31 30.84 -5.20 3.72
C GLY A 31 31.64 -4.98 5.00
N GLN A 32 32.94 -5.30 4.96
CA GLN A 32 33.86 -5.07 6.07
C GLN A 32 33.97 -3.59 6.43
N ASN A 33 34.09 -2.70 5.43
CA ASN A 33 34.20 -1.26 5.63
C ASN A 33 32.97 -0.69 6.33
N PHE A 34 31.76 -1.13 5.95
CA PHE A 34 30.52 -0.69 6.61
C PHE A 34 30.40 -1.23 8.03
N TYR A 35 30.83 -2.46 8.28
CA TYR A 35 30.87 -3.01 9.64
C TYR A 35 31.85 -2.23 10.52
N THR A 36 33.07 -1.98 10.05
CA THR A 36 34.05 -1.15 10.77
C THR A 36 33.55 0.28 10.99
N LEU A 37 32.88 0.88 10.00
CA LEU A 37 32.25 2.19 10.15
C LEU A 37 31.16 2.17 11.22
N GLY A 38 30.31 1.14 11.24
CA GLY A 38 29.30 0.94 12.28
C GLY A 38 29.92 0.85 13.68
N GLN A 39 31.00 0.09 13.84
CA GLN A 39 31.71 -0.04 15.12
C GLN A 39 32.29 1.31 15.58
N ALA A 40 32.89 2.06 14.66
CA ALA A 40 33.42 3.39 14.96
C ALA A 40 32.29 4.37 15.35
N LEU A 41 31.16 4.34 14.65
CA LEU A 41 29.99 5.17 14.95
C LEU A 41 29.37 4.80 16.31
N ALA A 42 29.24 3.51 16.61
CA ALA A 42 28.76 3.02 17.90
C ALA A 42 29.69 3.50 19.03
N TYR A 43 30.99 3.30 18.87
CA TYR A 43 31.99 3.73 19.86
C TYR A 43 31.96 5.26 20.09
N ILE A 44 31.85 6.07 19.02
CA ILE A 44 31.72 7.53 19.13
C ILE A 44 30.43 7.93 19.85
N LYS A 45 29.32 7.26 19.54
CA LYS A 45 27.99 7.53 20.13
C LYS A 45 27.97 7.16 21.62
N ASP A 46 28.40 5.95 21.97
CA ASP A 46 28.35 5.41 23.33
C ASP A 46 29.27 6.17 24.29
N ASN A 47 30.45 6.58 23.81
CA ASN A 47 31.43 7.31 24.61
C ASN A 47 31.29 8.84 24.48
N ARG A 48 30.27 9.32 23.76
CA ARG A 48 30.03 10.76 23.51
C ARG A 48 31.26 11.51 22.97
N LEU A 49 32.09 10.85 22.15
CA LEU A 49 33.33 11.44 21.63
C LEU A 49 33.08 12.61 20.67
N TYR A 50 31.88 12.71 20.11
CA TYR A 50 31.46 13.88 19.35
C TYR A 50 31.50 15.18 20.19
N GLU A 51 31.36 15.10 21.52
CA GLU A 51 31.45 16.28 22.39
C GLU A 51 32.89 16.80 22.51
N VAL A 52 33.86 15.89 22.48
CA VAL A 52 35.29 16.23 22.41
C VAL A 52 35.60 16.99 21.12
N GLY A 53 34.90 16.64 20.04
CA GLY A 53 34.95 17.35 18.75
C GLY A 53 34.17 18.68 18.72
N GLY A 54 33.55 19.09 19.83
CA GLY A 54 32.79 20.33 19.93
C GLY A 54 31.35 20.24 19.42
N PHE A 55 30.81 19.04 19.18
CA PHE A 55 29.44 18.86 18.72
C PHE A 55 28.48 18.69 19.91
N ASN A 56 27.33 19.37 19.87
CA ASN A 56 26.32 19.29 20.92
C ASN A 56 25.47 18.01 20.86
N THR A 57 25.44 17.34 19.70
CA THR A 57 24.67 16.10 19.50
C THR A 57 25.38 15.19 18.50
N PHE A 58 25.13 13.89 18.59
CA PHE A 58 25.60 12.92 17.61
C PHE A 58 25.11 13.24 16.18
N PHE A 59 23.86 13.68 16.03
CA PHE A 59 23.32 14.08 14.72
C PHE A 59 24.01 15.31 14.12
N ALA A 60 24.48 16.25 14.95
CA ALA A 60 25.26 17.39 14.47
C ALA A 60 26.65 16.93 13.98
N PHE A 61 27.27 15.98 14.69
CA PHE A 61 28.53 15.35 14.26
C PHE A 61 28.40 14.64 12.91
N LEU A 62 27.32 13.88 12.70
CA LEU A 62 27.09 13.17 11.43
C LEU A 62 26.96 14.10 10.21
N ARG A 63 26.53 15.36 10.42
CA ARG A 63 26.37 16.38 9.37
C ARG A 63 27.65 17.17 9.08
N ASP A 64 28.72 16.96 9.85
CA ASP A 64 30.01 17.59 9.57
C ASP A 64 30.51 17.15 8.19
N ALA A 65 31.06 18.06 7.39
CA ALA A 65 31.48 17.78 6.02
C ALA A 65 32.58 16.70 5.90
N ARG A 66 33.31 16.42 6.98
CA ARG A 66 34.31 15.33 7.02
C ARG A 66 33.68 13.96 7.28
N VAL A 67 32.46 13.94 7.80
CA VAL A 67 31.71 12.72 8.11
C VAL A 67 30.63 12.49 7.05
N ASP A 68 29.75 13.46 6.85
CA ASP A 68 28.66 13.49 5.85
C ASP A 68 27.88 12.18 5.73
N ILE A 69 27.31 11.73 6.85
CA ILE A 69 26.49 10.52 6.91
C ILE A 69 25.05 10.88 7.28
N ALA A 70 24.09 10.40 6.49
CA ALA A 70 22.69 10.54 6.84
C ALA A 70 22.38 9.76 8.12
N ALA A 71 21.69 10.40 9.06
CA ALA A 71 21.31 9.80 10.34
C ALA A 71 20.68 8.40 10.23
N PRO A 72 19.74 8.14 9.29
CA PRO A 72 19.16 6.80 9.13
C PRO A 72 20.19 5.74 8.74
N ASP A 73 21.22 6.11 7.98
CA ASP A 73 22.26 5.18 7.54
C ASP A 73 23.28 4.92 8.65
N ALA A 74 23.63 5.94 9.44
CA ALA A 74 24.44 5.76 10.65
C ALA A 74 23.79 4.77 11.63
N GLU A 75 22.50 4.95 11.92
CA GLU A 75 21.77 4.03 12.80
C GLU A 75 21.71 2.61 12.22
N ARG A 76 21.56 2.45 10.89
CA ARG A 76 21.62 1.14 10.24
C ARG A 76 22.99 0.48 10.37
N PHE A 77 24.08 1.23 10.19
CA PHE A 77 25.43 0.69 10.32
C PHE A 77 25.72 0.25 11.75
N ILE A 78 25.34 1.06 12.75
CA ILE A 78 25.45 0.69 14.17
C ILE A 78 24.64 -0.59 14.44
N ALA A 79 23.38 -0.63 14.02
CA ALA A 79 22.51 -1.78 14.27
C ALA A 79 22.99 -3.08 13.59
N ILE A 80 23.67 -2.99 12.44
CA ILE A 80 24.32 -4.15 11.82
C ILE A 80 25.42 -4.72 12.72
N THR A 81 26.18 -3.86 13.41
CA THR A 81 27.31 -4.29 14.26
C THR A 81 26.88 -4.88 15.59
N GLU A 82 25.69 -4.51 16.07
CA GLU A 82 25.12 -5.02 17.31
C GLU A 82 24.54 -6.44 17.17
N ASP A 83 24.30 -6.89 15.93
CA ASP A 83 23.77 -8.23 15.67
C ASP A 83 24.91 -9.22 15.31
N PRO A 84 25.20 -10.20 16.19
CA PRO A 84 26.27 -11.19 15.98
C PRO A 84 26.09 -12.04 14.72
N ALA A 85 24.88 -12.13 14.18
CA ALA A 85 24.60 -12.90 12.98
C ALA A 85 25.25 -12.27 11.72
N PHE A 86 25.48 -10.95 11.72
CA PHE A 86 26.13 -10.28 10.58
C PHE A 86 27.65 -10.35 10.61
N GLU A 87 28.27 -10.42 11.78
CA GLU A 87 29.73 -10.56 11.91
C GLU A 87 30.24 -11.78 11.12
N ARG A 88 29.48 -12.89 11.16
CA ARG A 88 29.84 -14.14 10.45
C ARG A 88 29.59 -14.09 8.95
N GLN A 89 28.91 -13.06 8.46
CA GLN A 89 28.34 -13.03 7.11
C GLN A 89 28.71 -11.75 6.34
N LEU A 90 29.86 -11.15 6.66
CA LEU A 90 30.29 -9.86 6.10
C LEU A 90 30.46 -9.87 4.56
N SER A 91 30.69 -11.04 3.98
CA SER A 91 30.83 -11.25 2.53
C SER A 91 29.54 -11.04 1.73
N MET A 92 28.36 -11.02 2.36
CA MET A 92 27.08 -10.93 1.63
C MET A 92 26.83 -9.55 0.99
N GLY A 93 27.58 -8.53 1.44
CA GLY A 93 27.47 -7.14 0.99
C GLY A 93 26.32 -6.36 1.65
N LEU A 94 26.48 -5.03 1.70
CA LEU A 94 25.62 -4.12 2.47
C LEU A 94 24.13 -4.23 2.11
N SER A 95 23.79 -4.31 0.82
CA SER A 95 22.38 -4.28 0.38
C SER A 95 21.57 -5.46 0.92
N LYS A 96 22.19 -6.65 1.07
CA LYS A 96 21.54 -7.82 1.66
C LYS A 96 21.39 -7.65 3.17
N MET A 97 22.43 -7.15 3.86
CA MET A 97 22.37 -6.87 5.29
C MET A 97 21.25 -5.89 5.63
N LEU A 98 21.16 -4.79 4.89
CA LEU A 98 20.11 -3.78 5.07
C LEU A 98 18.71 -4.33 4.78
N GLU A 99 18.56 -5.27 3.87
CA GLU A 99 17.28 -5.92 3.62
C GLU A 99 16.88 -6.83 4.79
N LEU A 100 17.84 -7.62 5.31
CA LEU A 100 17.65 -8.48 6.47
C LEU A 100 17.31 -7.70 7.75
N MET A 101 17.87 -6.50 7.93
CA MET A 101 17.57 -5.62 9.06
C MET A 101 16.10 -5.16 9.12
N LYS A 102 15.34 -5.30 8.01
CA LYS A 102 13.89 -5.00 7.99
C LYS A 102 13.02 -6.15 8.53
N LEU A 103 13.65 -7.26 8.92
CA LEU A 103 12.99 -8.44 9.41
C LEU A 103 13.12 -8.53 10.93
N PRO A 104 12.14 -9.15 11.62
CA PRO A 104 12.31 -9.54 13.01
C PRO A 104 13.56 -10.39 13.19
N GLU A 105 14.21 -10.28 14.35
CA GLU A 105 15.45 -11.00 14.66
C GLU A 105 15.32 -12.51 14.41
N THR A 106 14.23 -13.13 14.86
CA THR A 106 13.97 -14.57 14.66
C THR A 106 13.97 -14.97 13.18
N THR A 107 13.25 -14.23 12.34
CA THR A 107 13.19 -14.46 10.89
C THR A 107 14.55 -14.21 10.24
N ARG A 108 15.24 -13.15 10.66
CA ARG A 108 16.57 -12.81 10.16
C ARG A 108 17.58 -13.93 10.48
N SER A 109 17.62 -14.39 11.72
CA SER A 109 18.48 -15.49 12.16
C SER A 109 18.16 -16.78 11.42
N GLN A 110 16.88 -17.08 11.19
CA GLN A 110 16.46 -18.25 10.40
C GLN A 110 17.05 -18.19 8.98
N ILE A 111 16.86 -17.08 8.26
CA ILE A 111 17.39 -16.93 6.88
C ILE A 111 18.93 -17.01 6.88
N LEU A 112 19.59 -16.42 7.87
CA LEU A 112 21.05 -16.39 7.97
C LEU A 112 21.69 -17.74 8.32
N THR A 113 20.97 -18.61 9.02
CA THR A 113 21.52 -19.89 9.51
C THR A 113 21.04 -21.09 8.70
N GLN A 114 19.79 -21.06 8.25
CA GLN A 114 19.13 -22.17 7.58
C GLN A 114 18.85 -21.89 6.11
N GLY A 115 19.11 -20.67 5.61
CA GLY A 115 18.69 -20.30 4.27
C GLY A 115 17.17 -20.17 4.15
N ALA A 116 16.67 -20.18 2.91
CA ALA A 116 15.25 -20.14 2.64
C ALA A 116 14.92 -20.77 1.30
N GLU A 117 13.66 -21.18 1.14
CA GLU A 117 13.16 -21.68 -0.13
C GLU A 117 12.84 -20.52 -1.08
N VAL A 118 13.43 -20.54 -2.27
CA VAL A 118 13.20 -19.56 -3.31
C VAL A 118 13.05 -20.25 -4.66
N ASN A 119 11.93 -20.02 -5.33
CA ASN A 119 11.60 -20.63 -6.63
C ASN A 119 11.67 -22.17 -6.61
N GLY A 120 11.25 -22.80 -5.50
CA GLY A 120 11.25 -24.26 -5.32
C GLY A 120 12.64 -24.87 -5.07
N GLN A 121 13.66 -24.03 -4.84
CA GLN A 121 15.00 -24.48 -4.45
C GLN A 121 15.37 -23.88 -3.10
N HIS A 122 15.93 -24.71 -2.23
CA HIS A 122 16.52 -24.24 -1.00
C HIS A 122 17.87 -23.59 -1.31
N LYS A 123 18.05 -22.32 -0.93
CA LYS A 123 19.28 -21.57 -1.17
C LYS A 123 19.83 -21.02 0.13
N ASP A 124 21.15 -20.92 0.23
CA ASP A 124 21.81 -20.15 1.28
C ASP A 124 21.81 -18.65 0.95
N ILE A 125 21.98 -17.80 1.97
CA ILE A 125 22.02 -16.35 1.84
C ILE A 125 23.11 -15.86 0.88
N GLN A 126 24.22 -16.60 0.76
CA GLN A 126 25.31 -16.28 -0.16
C GLN A 126 24.88 -16.48 -1.62
N GLU A 127 24.09 -17.52 -1.89
CA GLU A 127 23.61 -17.91 -3.22
C GLU A 127 22.40 -17.08 -3.68
N MET A 128 21.63 -16.54 -2.73
CA MET A 128 20.50 -15.67 -3.06
C MET A 128 20.97 -14.34 -3.64
N ASN A 129 20.31 -13.85 -4.69
CA ASN A 129 20.40 -12.45 -5.05
C ASN A 129 19.45 -11.59 -4.18
N LEU A 130 19.54 -10.25 -4.29
CA LEU A 130 18.70 -9.34 -3.49
C LEU A 130 17.19 -9.51 -3.76
N ARG A 131 16.80 -9.85 -4.99
CA ARG A 131 15.39 -10.07 -5.35
C ARG A 131 14.86 -11.35 -4.71
N GLU A 132 15.67 -12.41 -4.74
CA GLU A 132 15.39 -13.69 -4.11
C GLU A 132 15.27 -13.56 -2.59
N LEU A 133 16.18 -12.81 -1.96
CA LEU A 133 16.11 -12.50 -0.53
C LEU A 133 14.82 -11.76 -0.15
N ARG A 134 14.40 -10.79 -0.96
CA ARG A 134 13.13 -10.08 -0.77
C ARG A 134 11.93 -11.02 -0.91
N GLN A 135 11.98 -11.94 -1.86
CA GLN A 135 10.94 -12.94 -2.06
C GLN A 135 10.86 -13.89 -0.86
N ALA A 136 11.98 -14.46 -0.42
CA ALA A 136 12.08 -15.30 0.78
C ALA A 136 11.51 -14.58 2.01
N SER A 137 11.94 -13.32 2.21
CA SER A 137 11.47 -12.49 3.32
C SER A 137 9.96 -12.27 3.29
N GLN A 138 9.37 -12.04 2.10
CA GLN A 138 7.94 -11.89 1.96
C GLN A 138 7.20 -13.22 2.16
N GLN A 139 7.78 -14.34 1.74
CA GLN A 139 7.19 -15.66 1.89
C GLN A 139 7.11 -16.04 3.36
N ILE A 140 8.20 -15.87 4.12
CA ILE A 140 8.19 -16.13 5.57
C ILE A 140 7.21 -15.19 6.30
N LYS A 141 7.11 -13.92 5.88
CA LYS A 141 6.10 -12.99 6.43
C LYS A 141 4.65 -13.40 6.11
N ARG A 142 4.43 -14.17 5.05
CA ARG A 142 3.10 -14.66 4.63
C ARG A 142 2.83 -16.07 5.14
N GLU A 143 3.84 -16.78 5.61
CA GLU A 143 3.70 -18.12 6.16
C GLU A 143 2.77 -18.09 7.36
N GLY A 144 1.78 -19.01 7.39
CA GLY A 144 0.71 -19.01 8.38
C GLY A 144 -0.35 -17.91 8.21
N LYS A 145 -0.20 -17.01 7.23
CA LYS A 145 -1.20 -15.97 6.91
C LYS A 145 -2.04 -16.39 5.73
N THR A 146 -3.29 -15.93 5.74
CA THR A 146 -4.26 -16.15 4.67
C THR A 146 -4.66 -14.82 4.06
N ARG A 147 -5.09 -14.83 2.80
CA ARG A 147 -5.48 -13.61 2.10
C ARG A 147 -6.97 -13.35 2.30
N CYS A 148 -7.32 -12.15 2.76
CA CYS A 148 -8.71 -11.72 2.81
C CYS A 148 -9.16 -11.24 1.41
N ASP A 149 -10.29 -11.74 0.93
CA ASP A 149 -10.83 -11.42 -0.39
C ASP A 149 -11.28 -9.96 -0.51
N ARG A 150 -11.94 -9.43 0.53
CA ARG A 150 -12.49 -8.06 0.55
C ARG A 150 -11.41 -6.99 0.45
N CYS A 151 -10.36 -7.08 1.26
CA CYS A 151 -9.31 -6.07 1.32
C CYS A 151 -8.02 -6.44 0.57
N ARG A 152 -7.92 -7.69 0.08
CA ARG A 152 -6.73 -8.26 -0.59
C ARG A 152 -5.45 -8.28 0.26
N ARG A 153 -5.54 -8.07 1.58
CA ARG A 153 -4.41 -8.09 2.52
C ARG A 153 -4.19 -9.49 3.11
N TRP A 154 -2.95 -9.76 3.51
CA TRP A 154 -2.60 -10.95 4.29
C TRP A 154 -2.94 -10.72 5.76
N VAL A 155 -3.65 -11.65 6.37
CA VAL A 155 -4.13 -11.58 7.75
C VAL A 155 -3.89 -12.92 8.45
N ASP A 156 -3.75 -12.89 9.77
CA ASP A 156 -3.40 -14.08 10.56
C ASP A 156 -4.63 -14.98 10.82
N ALA A 157 -5.83 -14.42 10.78
CA ALA A 157 -7.08 -15.16 10.93
C ALA A 157 -8.11 -14.72 9.88
N VAL A 158 -8.63 -15.70 9.13
CA VAL A 158 -9.76 -15.54 8.21
C VAL A 158 -10.89 -16.46 8.63
N LYS A 159 -12.11 -16.04 8.30
CA LYS A 159 -13.31 -16.87 8.37
C LYS A 159 -13.94 -16.93 6.99
N GLU A 160 -14.51 -18.09 6.69
CA GLU A 160 -15.25 -18.31 5.44
C GLU A 160 -16.72 -17.90 5.61
N LEU A 161 -17.27 -17.24 4.59
CA LEU A 161 -18.69 -16.95 4.45
C LEU A 161 -19.06 -17.13 2.97
N ASP A 162 -19.94 -18.08 2.68
CA ASP A 162 -20.39 -18.44 1.32
C ASP A 162 -19.25 -18.66 0.30
N GLY A 163 -18.19 -19.37 0.71
CA GLY A 163 -17.04 -19.65 -0.15
C GLY A 163 -16.05 -18.49 -0.31
N HIS A 164 -16.26 -17.36 0.38
CA HIS A 164 -15.35 -16.22 0.40
C HIS A 164 -14.64 -16.09 1.76
N PHE A 165 -13.35 -15.72 1.75
CA PHE A 165 -12.53 -15.61 2.96
C PHE A 165 -12.37 -14.15 3.39
N TYR A 166 -12.82 -13.85 4.61
CA TYR A 166 -12.73 -12.52 5.19
C TYR A 166 -11.88 -12.53 6.44
N GLY A 167 -11.02 -11.52 6.61
CA GLY A 167 -10.19 -11.42 7.81
C GLY A 167 -11.02 -11.14 9.06
N ALA A 168 -10.66 -11.80 10.16
CA ALA A 168 -11.31 -11.69 11.46
C ALA A 168 -10.27 -11.55 12.58
N GLY A 169 -10.45 -10.59 13.49
CA GLY A 169 -9.57 -10.37 14.64
C GLY A 169 -9.43 -8.89 15.01
N GLY A 170 -8.78 -8.60 16.14
CA GLY A 170 -8.65 -7.23 16.64
C GLY A 170 -7.90 -6.26 15.70
N ALA A 171 -7.03 -6.78 14.83
CA ALA A 171 -6.32 -5.99 13.83
C ALA A 171 -7.04 -5.90 12.47
N HIS A 172 -8.13 -6.67 12.27
CA HIS A 172 -8.83 -6.75 10.99
C HIS A 172 -10.27 -7.27 11.14
N SER A 173 -11.27 -6.44 10.82
CA SER A 173 -12.69 -6.75 11.07
C SER A 173 -13.55 -6.84 9.81
N CYS A 174 -12.98 -7.24 8.66
CA CYS A 174 -13.74 -7.35 7.41
C CYS A 174 -14.85 -8.41 7.46
N TYR A 175 -14.68 -9.48 8.25
CA TYR A 175 -15.72 -10.49 8.41
C TYR A 175 -16.96 -9.95 9.14
N ASP A 176 -16.77 -9.19 10.22
CA ASP A 176 -17.89 -8.61 10.98
C ASP A 176 -18.61 -7.54 10.16
N ALA A 177 -17.87 -6.74 9.39
CA ALA A 177 -18.44 -5.78 8.45
C ALA A 177 -19.31 -6.46 7.38
N GLU A 178 -18.86 -7.59 6.82
CA GLU A 178 -19.63 -8.37 5.84
C GLU A 178 -20.92 -8.94 6.45
N LEU A 179 -20.84 -9.45 7.68
CA LEU A 179 -22.01 -9.93 8.42
C LEU A 179 -23.02 -8.81 8.68
N GLU A 180 -22.54 -7.64 9.09
CA GLU A 180 -23.40 -6.49 9.38
C GLU A 180 -24.05 -5.94 8.11
N GLU A 181 -23.30 -5.87 7.01
CA GLU A 181 -23.82 -5.49 5.70
C GLU A 181 -24.92 -6.46 5.24
N ARG A 182 -24.72 -7.78 5.37
CA ARG A 182 -25.76 -8.77 5.07
C ARG A 182 -26.96 -8.69 5.98
N ARG A 183 -26.75 -8.44 7.28
CA ARG A 183 -27.83 -8.19 8.24
C ARG A 183 -28.62 -6.96 7.84
N SER A 184 -27.96 -5.88 7.42
CA SER A 184 -28.63 -4.67 6.94
C SER A 184 -29.43 -4.91 5.67
N LEU A 185 -28.89 -5.69 4.72
CA LEU A 185 -29.56 -6.06 3.47
C LEU A 185 -30.74 -7.04 3.69
N SER A 186 -30.66 -7.88 4.72
CA SER A 186 -31.73 -8.83 5.08
C SER A 186 -32.76 -8.24 6.03
N ALA A 187 -32.41 -7.23 6.83
CA ALA A 187 -33.32 -6.50 7.72
C ALA A 187 -34.42 -5.74 6.97
N GLY A 188 -34.30 -5.58 5.64
CA GLY A 188 -35.36 -5.07 4.76
C GLY A 188 -36.01 -6.12 3.87
N ARG A 189 -35.64 -7.41 3.94
CA ARG A 189 -36.31 -8.44 3.15
C ARG A 189 -37.65 -8.78 3.78
N ILE A 190 -38.71 -8.42 3.05
CA ILE A 190 -40.06 -8.92 3.30
C ILE A 190 -39.96 -10.46 3.36
N PRO A 191 -40.35 -11.10 4.47
CA PRO A 191 -40.44 -12.56 4.56
C PRO A 191 -41.16 -13.11 3.35
N ALA A 192 -40.73 -14.25 2.79
CA ALA A 192 -41.32 -14.80 1.56
C ALA A 192 -42.86 -14.93 1.66
N GLU A 193 -43.36 -15.19 2.87
CA GLU A 193 -44.77 -15.30 3.24
C GLU A 193 -45.54 -13.97 3.15
N GLN A 194 -44.86 -12.83 3.30
CA GLN A 194 -45.40 -11.48 3.23
C GLN A 194 -45.19 -10.83 1.85
N LEU A 195 -44.34 -11.43 1.00
CA LEU A 195 -44.00 -10.88 -0.32
C LEU A 195 -45.23 -10.84 -1.23
N ASP A 196 -46.04 -11.89 -1.23
CA ASP A 196 -47.28 -11.96 -2.02
C ASP A 196 -48.29 -10.89 -1.58
N GLN A 197 -48.36 -10.61 -0.28
CA GLN A 197 -49.25 -9.61 0.29
C GLN A 197 -48.80 -8.18 -0.06
N VAL A 198 -47.49 -7.92 -0.08
CA VAL A 198 -46.95 -6.62 -0.52
C VAL A 198 -47.11 -6.45 -2.04
N LEU A 199 -46.93 -7.50 -2.83
CA LEU A 199 -47.17 -7.46 -4.29
C LEU A 199 -48.63 -7.22 -4.65
N GLU A 200 -49.58 -7.83 -3.93
CA GLU A 200 -51.03 -7.54 -4.06
C GLU A 200 -51.34 -6.09 -3.67
N THR A 201 -50.76 -5.59 -2.59
CA THR A 201 -50.95 -4.20 -2.13
C THR A 201 -50.41 -3.20 -3.16
N LEU A 202 -49.27 -3.49 -3.78
CA LEU A 202 -48.69 -2.65 -4.85
C LEU A 202 -49.50 -2.73 -6.16
N LYS A 203 -50.09 -3.89 -6.49
CA LYS A 203 -51.02 -4.02 -7.63
C LYS A 203 -52.33 -3.28 -7.40
N GLY A 204 -52.84 -3.26 -6.17
CA GLY A 204 -54.04 -2.51 -5.80
C GLY A 204 -53.83 -0.99 -5.66
N ALA A 205 -52.61 -0.55 -5.33
CA ALA A 205 -52.27 0.85 -5.14
C ALA A 205 -51.75 1.55 -6.41
N ALA A 206 -51.54 0.83 -7.51
CA ALA A 206 -51.17 1.43 -8.78
C ALA A 206 -52.43 2.01 -9.47
N PRO A 207 -52.60 3.35 -9.57
CA PRO A 207 -53.58 3.90 -10.49
C PRO A 207 -53.19 3.48 -11.91
N ALA A 208 -54.18 2.99 -12.66
CA ALA A 208 -54.04 2.75 -14.09
C ALA A 208 -53.70 4.06 -14.81
N SER A 209 -52.42 4.40 -14.91
CA SER A 209 -51.93 5.46 -15.78
C SER A 209 -50.44 5.28 -16.06
N ALA A 210 -50.10 5.44 -17.35
CA ALA A 210 -48.77 5.54 -17.94
C ALA A 210 -48.05 4.22 -18.30
N SER A 211 -48.66 3.47 -19.22
CA SER A 211 -47.89 3.02 -20.38
C SER A 211 -47.60 4.25 -21.26
N ALA A 212 -46.41 4.85 -21.14
CA ALA A 212 -45.84 5.71 -22.17
C ALA A 212 -44.34 5.92 -21.97
N ALA A 213 -43.58 5.47 -22.98
CA ALA A 213 -42.29 5.98 -23.43
C ALA A 213 -41.12 6.09 -22.43
N ALA A 214 -40.09 5.29 -22.70
CA ALA A 214 -38.73 5.55 -22.28
C ALA A 214 -38.21 6.84 -22.93
N GLU A 215 -38.11 7.90 -22.14
CA GLU A 215 -37.23 9.05 -22.41
C GLU A 215 -36.20 9.15 -21.28
N PRO A 216 -34.97 9.63 -21.56
CA PRO A 216 -33.91 9.74 -20.57
C PRO A 216 -34.29 10.85 -19.58
N ALA A 217 -34.87 10.46 -18.45
CA ALA A 217 -35.08 11.34 -17.33
C ALA A 217 -33.76 12.06 -17.03
N LEU A 218 -33.80 13.40 -16.95
CA LEU A 218 -32.75 14.33 -16.48
C LEU A 218 -32.00 15.17 -17.54
N ALA A 219 -32.28 15.07 -18.85
CA ALA A 219 -31.57 15.89 -19.87
C ALA A 219 -31.69 17.43 -19.71
N TRP A 220 -32.58 17.91 -18.84
CA TRP A 220 -32.84 19.33 -18.57
C TRP A 220 -31.99 19.92 -17.43
N LEU A 221 -31.19 19.10 -16.72
CA LEU A 221 -30.34 19.57 -15.63
C LEU A 221 -29.06 20.23 -16.18
N PRO A 222 -28.69 21.46 -15.77
CA PRO A 222 -27.44 22.06 -16.14
C PRO A 222 -26.24 21.21 -15.69
N GLU A 223 -25.16 21.23 -16.46
CA GLU A 223 -23.97 20.38 -16.29
C GLU A 223 -23.33 20.49 -14.89
N SER A 224 -23.49 21.64 -14.24
CA SER A 224 -23.06 21.86 -12.85
C SER A 224 -23.80 21.00 -11.82
N LEU A 225 -25.09 20.70 -12.04
CA LEU A 225 -25.86 19.80 -11.17
C LEU A 225 -25.52 18.33 -11.44
N TYR A 226 -25.19 17.98 -12.68
CA TYR A 226 -24.65 16.66 -13.02
C TYR A 226 -23.30 16.38 -12.35
N GLN A 227 -22.41 17.37 -12.30
CA GLN A 227 -21.12 17.23 -11.62
C GLN A 227 -21.30 17.00 -10.11
N VAL A 228 -22.17 17.76 -9.45
CA VAL A 228 -22.46 17.60 -8.02
C VAL A 228 -23.16 16.27 -7.74
N TYR A 229 -24.09 15.84 -8.59
CA TYR A 229 -24.75 14.54 -8.48
C TYR A 229 -23.77 13.38 -8.72
N GLY A 230 -22.86 13.51 -9.68
CA GLY A 230 -21.79 12.54 -9.94
C GLY A 230 -20.81 12.39 -8.78
N GLN A 231 -20.48 13.49 -8.09
CA GLN A 231 -19.65 13.46 -6.88
C GLN A 231 -20.37 12.76 -5.71
N LEU A 232 -21.68 12.98 -5.56
CA LEU A 232 -22.53 12.29 -4.57
C LEU A 232 -22.55 10.76 -4.78
N ILE A 233 -22.64 10.31 -6.03
CA ILE A 233 -22.62 8.87 -6.37
C ILE A 233 -21.23 8.26 -6.14
N GLN A 234 -20.16 9.02 -6.37
CA GLN A 234 -18.79 8.54 -6.15
C GLN A 234 -18.45 8.40 -4.66
N ASP A 235 -18.93 9.30 -3.81
CA ASP A 235 -18.68 9.25 -2.36
C ASP A 235 -19.49 8.14 -1.66
N GLN A 236 -20.69 7.79 -2.15
CA GLN A 236 -21.47 6.66 -1.62
C GLN A 236 -20.80 5.29 -1.77
N ASN A 237 -19.84 5.14 -2.69
CA ASN A 237 -19.10 3.88 -2.90
C ASN A 237 -17.90 3.69 -1.95
N ARG A 238 -17.63 4.64 -1.04
CA ARG A 238 -16.61 4.52 0.01
C ARG A 238 -17.28 4.25 1.35
N GLY A 239 -17.55 2.98 1.63
CA GLY A 239 -18.38 2.47 2.73
C GLY A 239 -17.91 2.72 4.19
N GLU A 240 -17.46 3.92 4.54
CA GLU A 240 -17.32 4.38 5.93
C GLU A 240 -17.96 5.76 6.08
N ILE A 241 -19.17 5.82 6.66
CA ILE A 241 -19.90 7.06 6.93
C ILE A 241 -19.28 7.75 8.16
N SER A 242 -18.29 8.61 7.93
CA SER A 242 -17.74 9.45 8.98
C SER A 242 -18.63 10.69 9.24
N ARG A 243 -18.57 11.25 10.45
CA ARG A 243 -19.30 12.50 10.78
C ARG A 243 -18.90 13.67 9.85
N GLU A 244 -17.66 13.66 9.37
CA GLU A 244 -17.16 14.62 8.38
C GLU A 244 -17.76 14.38 6.99
N SER A 245 -17.96 13.13 6.59
CA SER A 245 -18.63 12.76 5.34
C SER A 245 -20.09 13.21 5.35
N LEU A 246 -20.83 12.97 6.44
CA LEU A 246 -22.21 13.46 6.61
C LEU A 246 -22.30 14.99 6.59
N GLN A 247 -21.33 15.70 7.19
CA GLN A 247 -21.29 17.16 7.14
C GLN A 247 -21.03 17.69 5.72
N ARG A 248 -20.15 17.04 4.96
CA ARG A 248 -19.89 17.39 3.55
C ARG A 248 -21.10 17.11 2.67
N GLU A 249 -21.77 15.97 2.85
CA GLU A 249 -23.02 15.66 2.15
C GLU A 249 -24.12 16.68 2.48
N GLN A 250 -24.28 17.04 3.75
CA GLN A 250 -25.23 18.07 4.17
C GLN A 250 -24.93 19.44 3.54
N GLU A 251 -23.65 19.82 3.45
CA GLU A 251 -23.23 21.08 2.83
C GLU A 251 -23.47 21.06 1.30
N MET A 252 -23.20 19.93 0.64
CA MET A 252 -23.46 19.76 -0.79
C MET A 252 -24.95 19.79 -1.11
N LEU A 253 -25.79 19.11 -0.32
CA LEU A 253 -27.25 19.15 -0.47
C LEU A 253 -27.79 20.57 -0.26
N ARG A 254 -27.26 21.34 0.69
CA ARG A 254 -27.61 22.76 0.86
C ARG A 254 -27.26 23.59 -0.37
N LYS A 255 -26.07 23.39 -0.95
CA LYS A 255 -25.64 24.08 -2.18
C LYS A 255 -26.56 23.72 -3.35
N LEU A 256 -26.94 22.45 -3.48
CA LEU A 256 -27.85 21.97 -4.52
C LEU A 256 -29.24 22.57 -4.38
N VAL A 257 -29.81 22.55 -3.17
CA VAL A 257 -31.11 23.20 -2.88
C VAL A 257 -31.07 24.69 -3.19
N HIS A 258 -29.99 25.38 -2.82
CA HIS A 258 -29.82 26.81 -3.13
C HIS A 258 -29.78 27.06 -4.63
N LEU A 259 -29.02 26.27 -5.40
CA LEU A 259 -28.97 26.38 -6.86
C LEU A 259 -30.33 26.14 -7.52
N CYS A 260 -31.07 25.14 -7.04
CA CYS A 260 -32.43 24.88 -7.51
C CYS A 260 -33.38 26.04 -7.20
N GLN A 261 -33.29 26.63 -6.01
CA GLN A 261 -34.08 27.80 -5.63
C GLN A 261 -33.77 29.02 -6.50
N THR A 262 -32.49 29.30 -6.75
CA THR A 262 -32.06 30.40 -7.64
C THR A 262 -32.58 30.20 -9.05
N ARG A 263 -32.48 28.99 -9.62
CA ARG A 263 -33.03 28.70 -10.94
C ARG A 263 -34.54 28.82 -10.99
N LEU A 264 -35.24 28.40 -9.94
CA LEU A 264 -36.68 28.54 -9.86
C LEU A 264 -37.10 30.02 -9.82
N GLN A 265 -36.33 30.88 -9.15
CA GLN A 265 -36.53 32.33 -9.18
C GLN A 265 -36.27 32.93 -10.56
N GLU A 266 -35.21 32.52 -11.25
CA GLU A 266 -34.92 32.97 -12.62
C GLU A 266 -36.04 32.56 -13.59
N ILE A 267 -36.54 31.32 -13.49
CA ILE A 267 -37.68 30.84 -14.28
C ILE A 267 -38.93 31.68 -13.99
N GLN A 268 -39.19 32.01 -12.72
CA GLN A 268 -40.30 32.88 -12.36
C GLN A 268 -40.15 34.31 -12.89
N GLN A 269 -38.93 34.86 -12.90
CA GLN A 269 -38.65 36.18 -13.47
C GLN A 269 -38.83 36.20 -14.99
N LEU A 270 -38.34 35.16 -15.68
CA LEU A 270 -38.55 34.99 -17.12
C LEU A 270 -40.03 34.81 -17.46
N GLY A 271 -40.78 34.06 -16.64
CA GLY A 271 -42.23 33.92 -16.79
C GLY A 271 -42.98 35.25 -16.62
N LYS A 272 -42.56 36.11 -15.69
CA LYS A 272 -43.12 37.45 -15.55
C LYS A 272 -42.79 38.35 -16.74
N ALA A 273 -41.53 38.33 -17.20
CA ALA A 273 -41.11 39.11 -18.38
C ALA A 273 -41.84 38.67 -19.66
N LEU A 274 -42.12 37.36 -19.82
CA LEU A 274 -42.95 36.84 -20.91
C LEU A 274 -44.41 37.32 -20.80
N ALA A 275 -45.00 37.29 -19.59
CA ALA A 275 -46.35 37.77 -19.37
C ALA A 275 -46.50 39.28 -19.64
N GLU A 276 -45.47 40.08 -19.38
CA GLU A 276 -45.41 41.52 -19.69
C GLU A 276 -45.24 41.80 -21.19
N LEU A 277 -44.68 40.86 -21.96
CA LEU A 277 -44.56 40.96 -23.42
C LEU A 277 -45.85 40.52 -24.15
N GLU A 278 -46.69 39.71 -23.49
CA GLU A 278 -47.98 39.24 -24.00
C GLU A 278 -49.16 40.15 -23.61
N SER A 279 -48.93 41.16 -22.75
CA SER A 279 -49.90 42.20 -22.35
C SER A 279 -49.72 43.50 -23.10
#